data_AF-A0A183GVK1-F1
#
_entry.id   AF-A0A183GVK1-F1
#
_cell.length_a   1.000
_cell.length_b   1.000
_cell.length_c   1.000
_cell.angle_alpha   90.00
_cell.angle_beta   90.00
_cell.angle_gamma   90.00
#
_symmetry.space_group_name_H-M   'P 1'
#
loop_
_entity.id
_entity.type
_entity.pdbx_description
1 polymer ?
#
loop_
_entity_poly.entity_id
_entity_poly.type
_entity_poly.pdbx_seq_one_letter_code
_entity_poly.pdbx_strand_id
1 'polypeptide(L)'
;MDMDPRLTNSDLGYVYKYMKVKNQTASGFENDLEITLHALHQQADVAATLRSDWQHLRRDEAFLLEAPGEQVLLLNRCLRTGELTKEKMIKLATRYLLTERMFEQQVENGRLNSIHLHAWYNKPHKFNVKSDDVFQFAYDNLGQLEELIDDLEREHRRAERDFHRSKTTYYPEQEGRRL
;
A
#
# COMPACT_ATOMS: atom_id res chain seq x y z
N MET A 1 -16.19 -24.93 13.08
CA MET A 1 -16.62 -24.11 11.94
C MET A 1 -15.36 -23.73 11.21
N ASP A 2 -15.08 -24.36 10.07
CA ASP A 2 -14.04 -23.87 9.17
C ASP A 2 -14.50 -22.53 8.59
N MET A 3 -13.68 -21.50 8.73
CA MET A 3 -13.97 -20.19 8.21
C MET A 3 -13.67 -20.17 6.70
N ASP A 4 -14.51 -19.50 5.91
CA ASP A 4 -14.29 -19.32 4.48
C ASP A 4 -12.87 -18.73 4.23
N PRO A 5 -12.01 -19.40 3.44
CA PRO A 5 -10.68 -18.92 3.08
C PRO A 5 -10.68 -17.48 2.51
N ARG A 6 -11.77 -17.07 1.85
CA ARG A 6 -11.92 -15.72 1.31
C ARG A 6 -12.02 -14.66 2.40
N LEU A 7 -12.63 -15.00 3.54
CA LEU A 7 -12.71 -14.11 4.70
C LEU A 7 -11.33 -13.98 5.36
N THR A 8 -10.53 -15.05 5.40
CA THR A 8 -9.18 -15.04 5.99
C THR A 8 -8.15 -14.16 5.27
N ASN A 9 -8.40 -13.79 4.00
CA ASN A 9 -7.54 -12.87 3.24
C ASN A 9 -7.79 -11.38 3.53
N SER A 10 -8.93 -11.05 4.17
CA SER A 10 -9.19 -9.71 4.71
C SER A 10 -8.41 -9.49 6.01
N ASP A 11 -8.17 -8.24 6.41
CA ASP A 11 -7.54 -7.99 7.72
C ASP A 11 -8.41 -8.43 8.87
N LEU A 12 -9.73 -8.32 8.74
CA LEU A 12 -10.67 -8.80 9.73
C LEU A 12 -10.58 -10.32 9.90
N GLY A 13 -10.46 -11.08 8.80
CA GLY A 13 -10.26 -12.52 8.89
C GLY A 13 -8.88 -12.91 9.39
N TYR A 14 -7.85 -12.12 9.08
CA TYR A 14 -6.51 -12.31 9.64
C TYR A 14 -6.53 -12.12 11.17
N VAL A 15 -7.06 -11.01 11.67
CA VAL A 15 -7.20 -10.77 13.12
C VAL A 15 -8.07 -11.85 13.77
N TYR A 16 -9.19 -12.21 13.14
CA TYR A 16 -10.08 -13.24 13.66
C TYR A 16 -9.40 -14.61 13.74
N LYS A 17 -8.56 -14.99 12.76
CA LYS A 17 -7.75 -16.22 12.81
C LYS A 17 -6.99 -16.28 14.13
N TYR A 18 -6.24 -15.24 14.48
CA TYR A 18 -5.47 -15.22 15.73
C TYR A 18 -6.33 -15.11 16.98
N MET A 19 -7.52 -14.50 16.91
CA MET A 19 -8.46 -14.46 18.04
C MET A 19 -9.09 -15.83 18.35
N LYS A 20 -9.33 -16.67 17.32
CA LYS A 20 -10.03 -17.97 17.50
C LYS A 20 -9.09 -19.17 17.54
N VAL A 21 -7.96 -19.12 16.84
CA VAL A 21 -6.99 -20.21 16.81
C VAL A 21 -6.24 -20.22 18.13
N LYS A 22 -6.65 -21.13 19.03
CA LYS A 22 -6.08 -21.26 20.38
C LYS A 22 -4.64 -21.80 20.39
N ASN A 23 -4.17 -22.40 19.28
CA ASN A 23 -2.92 -23.15 19.20
C ASN A 23 -2.07 -22.73 17.98
N GLN A 24 -1.88 -21.42 17.76
CA GLN A 24 -0.89 -20.97 16.77
C GLN A 24 0.51 -21.39 17.24
N THR A 25 1.26 -22.10 16.39
CA THR A 25 2.62 -22.53 16.72
C THR A 25 3.61 -21.39 16.56
N ALA A 26 4.76 -21.49 17.24
CA ALA A 26 5.87 -20.55 17.04
C ALA A 26 6.27 -20.45 15.56
N SER A 27 6.43 -21.59 14.87
CA SER A 27 6.71 -21.63 13.43
C SER A 27 5.65 -20.95 12.58
N GLY A 28 4.38 -21.00 12.99
CA GLY A 28 3.28 -20.30 12.31
C GLY A 28 3.38 -18.78 12.47
N PHE A 29 3.74 -18.29 13.66
CA PHE A 29 4.03 -16.86 13.86
C PHE A 29 5.22 -16.41 13.02
N GLU A 30 6.35 -17.13 13.09
CA GLU A 30 7.55 -16.80 12.33
C GLU A 30 7.29 -16.75 10.82
N ASN A 31 6.54 -17.72 10.29
CA ASN A 31 6.18 -17.74 8.88
C ASN A 31 5.26 -16.56 8.49
N ASP A 32 4.24 -16.28 9.31
CA ASP A 32 3.30 -15.20 9.03
C ASP A 32 4.00 -13.82 9.13
N LEU A 33 4.99 -13.65 10.02
CA LEU A 33 5.86 -12.47 10.10
C LEU A 33 6.75 -12.33 8.85
N GLU A 34 7.45 -13.39 8.46
CA GLU A 34 8.35 -13.39 7.30
C GLU A 34 7.59 -13.05 6.00
N ILE A 35 6.45 -13.71 5.76
CA ILE A 35 5.62 -13.45 4.57
C ILE A 35 5.11 -12.00 4.56
N THR A 36 4.64 -11.51 5.71
CA THR A 36 4.11 -10.16 5.81
C THR A 36 5.19 -9.11 5.57
N LEU A 37 6.38 -9.30 6.15
CA LEU A 37 7.52 -8.41 5.96
C LEU A 37 7.99 -8.39 4.50
N HIS A 38 8.09 -9.57 3.87
CA HIS A 38 8.47 -9.64 2.47
C HIS A 38 7.45 -8.93 1.56
N ALA A 39 6.16 -9.13 1.81
CA ALA A 39 5.10 -8.45 1.07
C ALA A 39 5.14 -6.93 1.27
N LEU A 40 5.47 -6.45 2.49
CA LEU A 40 5.62 -5.03 2.78
C LEU A 40 6.75 -4.40 1.96
N HIS A 41 7.92 -5.05 1.92
CA HIS A 41 9.04 -4.59 1.09
C HIS A 41 8.69 -4.59 -0.40
N GLN A 42 7.95 -5.59 -0.89
CA GLN A 42 7.47 -5.58 -2.28
C GLN A 42 6.55 -4.38 -2.58
N GLN A 43 5.71 -3.96 -1.64
CA GLN A 43 4.89 -2.75 -1.85
C GLN A 43 5.75 -1.48 -1.84
N ALA A 44 6.79 -1.43 -1.02
CA ALA A 44 7.75 -0.33 -1.06
C ALA A 44 8.48 -0.25 -2.42
N ASP A 45 8.84 -1.39 -3.02
CA ASP A 45 9.43 -1.44 -4.37
C ASP A 45 8.46 -0.92 -5.44
N VAL A 46 7.16 -1.25 -5.32
CA VAL A 46 6.11 -0.70 -6.20
C VAL A 46 5.99 0.81 -6.04
N ALA A 47 6.00 1.32 -4.81
CA ALA A 47 5.96 2.75 -4.53
C ALA A 47 7.19 3.48 -5.10
N ALA A 48 8.38 2.90 -4.95
CA ALA A 48 9.61 3.44 -5.51
C ALA A 48 9.58 3.47 -7.05
N THR A 49 9.05 2.43 -7.67
CA THR A 49 8.85 2.36 -9.13
C THR A 49 7.88 3.45 -9.58
N LEU A 50 6.71 3.57 -8.94
CA LEU A 50 5.72 4.60 -9.28
C LEU A 50 6.29 6.02 -9.17
N ARG A 51 7.11 6.28 -8.15
CA ARG A 51 7.80 7.55 -7.99
C ARG A 51 8.79 7.81 -9.12
N SER A 52 9.60 6.81 -9.48
CA SER A 52 10.54 6.93 -10.60
C SER A 52 9.80 7.20 -11.90
N ASP A 53 8.75 6.44 -12.17
CA ASP A 53 7.91 6.59 -13.36
C ASP A 53 7.30 7.99 -13.43
N TRP A 54 6.78 8.50 -12.32
CA TRP A 54 6.24 9.87 -12.26
C TRP A 54 7.30 10.94 -12.53
N GLN A 55 8.51 10.78 -11.95
CA GLN A 55 9.61 11.72 -12.17
C GLN A 55 10.03 11.80 -13.65
N HIS A 56 9.94 10.69 -14.38
CA HIS A 56 10.17 10.64 -15.82
C HIS A 56 8.98 11.21 -16.59
N LEU A 57 7.77 10.73 -16.31
CA LEU A 57 6.54 11.09 -17.04
C LEU A 57 6.29 12.60 -17.01
N ARG A 58 6.44 13.26 -15.86
CA ARG A 58 6.20 14.71 -15.73
C ARG A 58 7.17 15.59 -16.52
N ARG A 59 8.28 15.01 -16.99
CA ARG A 59 9.30 15.67 -17.82
C ARG A 59 9.27 15.19 -19.27
N ASP A 60 8.45 14.19 -19.57
CA ASP A 60 8.35 13.60 -20.90
C ASP A 60 7.54 14.53 -21.81
N GLU A 61 8.17 14.97 -22.89
CA GLU A 61 7.54 15.83 -23.88
C GLU A 61 6.33 15.16 -24.52
N ALA A 62 6.37 13.82 -24.71
CA ALA A 62 5.23 13.08 -25.23
C ALA A 62 4.00 13.26 -24.32
N PHE A 63 4.17 13.05 -23.00
CA PHE A 63 3.11 13.26 -22.03
C PHE A 63 2.61 14.72 -21.99
N LEU A 64 3.50 15.69 -22.05
CA LEU A 64 3.14 17.11 -21.98
C LEU A 64 2.36 17.60 -23.22
N LEU A 65 2.62 17.00 -24.38
CA LEU A 65 1.95 17.32 -25.65
C LEU A 65 0.70 16.47 -25.90
N GLU A 66 0.44 15.44 -25.10
CA GLU A 66 -0.77 14.62 -25.21
C GLU A 66 -2.06 15.43 -25.04
N ALA A 67 -3.15 14.91 -25.59
CA ALA A 67 -4.46 15.51 -25.39
C ALA A 67 -4.81 15.53 -23.88
N PRO A 68 -5.48 16.59 -23.37
CA PRO A 68 -5.81 16.68 -21.94
C PRO A 68 -6.58 15.48 -21.39
N GLY A 69 -7.39 14.81 -22.21
CA GLY A 69 -8.10 13.58 -21.83
C GLY A 69 -7.15 12.41 -21.54
N GLU A 70 -6.12 12.22 -22.35
CA GLU A 70 -5.12 11.17 -22.15
C GLU A 70 -4.25 11.45 -20.91
N GLN A 71 -3.89 12.72 -20.69
CA GLN A 71 -3.19 13.13 -19.47
C GLN A 71 -4.01 12.80 -18.21
N VAL A 72 -5.31 13.09 -18.22
CA VAL A 72 -6.22 12.74 -17.11
C VAL A 72 -6.24 11.22 -16.87
N LEU A 73 -6.37 10.41 -17.92
CA LEU A 73 -6.42 8.95 -17.79
C LEU A 73 -5.13 8.36 -17.22
N LEU A 74 -3.96 8.83 -17.68
CA LEU A 74 -2.66 8.39 -17.18
C LEU A 74 -2.47 8.77 -15.71
N LEU A 75 -2.77 10.03 -15.35
CA LEU A 75 -2.68 10.51 -13.97
C LEU A 75 -3.62 9.75 -13.04
N ASN A 76 -4.85 9.45 -13.48
CA ASN A 76 -5.80 8.66 -12.71
C ASN A 76 -5.29 7.24 -12.45
N ARG A 77 -4.67 6.60 -13.46
CA ARG A 77 -4.04 5.29 -13.30
C ARG A 77 -2.90 5.33 -12.26
N CYS A 78 -2.04 6.33 -12.32
CA CYS A 78 -0.97 6.53 -11.34
C CYS A 78 -1.53 6.73 -9.92
N LEU A 79 -2.53 7.60 -9.77
CA LEU A 79 -3.22 7.85 -8.49
C LEU A 79 -3.82 6.57 -7.92
N ARG A 80 -4.54 5.80 -8.74
CA ARG A 80 -5.13 4.54 -8.30
C ARG A 80 -4.08 3.54 -7.82
N THR A 81 -2.95 3.42 -8.52
CA THR A 81 -1.84 2.58 -8.09
C THR A 81 -1.23 3.09 -6.78
N GLY A 82 -1.07 4.41 -6.63
CA GLY A 82 -0.56 5.03 -5.41
C GLY A 82 -1.44 4.74 -4.20
N GLU A 83 -2.73 5.04 -4.31
CA GLU A 83 -3.72 4.80 -3.24
C GLU A 83 -3.80 3.32 -2.84
N LEU A 84 -3.87 2.41 -3.81
CA LEU A 84 -3.89 0.96 -3.52
C LEU A 84 -2.59 0.47 -2.86
N THR A 85 -1.45 1.02 -3.25
CA THR A 85 -0.16 0.67 -2.64
C THR A 85 -0.11 1.18 -1.19
N LYS A 86 -0.57 2.41 -0.94
CA LYS A 86 -0.67 3.01 0.40
C LYS A 86 -1.52 2.16 1.34
N GLU A 87 -2.73 1.79 0.92
CA GLU A 87 -3.62 0.92 1.70
C GLU A 87 -2.96 -0.42 2.04
N LYS A 88 -2.31 -1.06 1.06
CA LYS A 88 -1.62 -2.34 1.27
C LYS A 88 -0.44 -2.22 2.23
N MET A 89 0.34 -1.15 2.14
CA MET A 89 1.47 -0.92 3.05
C MET A 89 0.99 -0.74 4.48
N ILE A 90 -0.02 0.10 4.72
CA ILE A 90 -0.62 0.29 6.06
C ILE A 90 -1.12 -1.04 6.61
N LYS A 91 -1.84 -1.80 5.79
CA LYS A 91 -2.35 -3.14 6.11
C LYS A 91 -1.22 -4.09 6.53
N LEU A 92 -0.17 -4.19 5.73
CA LEU A 92 0.94 -5.13 5.97
C LEU A 92 1.78 -4.72 7.19
N ALA A 93 2.06 -3.43 7.37
CA ALA A 93 2.76 -2.93 8.56
C ALA A 93 1.95 -3.22 9.83
N THR A 94 0.66 -2.88 9.84
CA THR A 94 -0.24 -3.17 10.97
C THR A 94 -0.30 -4.67 11.27
N ARG A 95 -0.39 -5.49 10.23
CA ARG A 95 -0.41 -6.95 10.33
C ARG A 95 0.86 -7.48 10.97
N TYR A 96 2.03 -6.98 10.56
CA TYR A 96 3.31 -7.39 11.11
C TYR A 96 3.39 -7.08 12.61
N LEU A 97 3.16 -5.82 12.97
CA LEU A 97 3.23 -5.34 14.36
C LEU A 97 2.26 -6.09 15.28
N LEU A 98 1.04 -6.33 14.81
CA LEU A 98 0.04 -7.07 15.58
C LEU A 98 0.44 -8.53 15.77
N THR A 99 0.95 -9.18 14.73
CA THR A 99 1.36 -10.59 14.79
C THR A 99 2.56 -10.78 15.70
N GLU A 100 3.52 -9.85 15.67
CA GLU A 100 4.65 -9.88 16.59
C GLU A 100 4.16 -9.71 18.03
N ARG A 101 3.32 -8.71 18.30
CA ARG A 101 2.77 -8.50 19.65
C ARG A 101 1.98 -9.70 20.16
N MET A 102 1.23 -10.37 19.27
CA MET A 102 0.53 -11.61 19.61
C MET A 102 1.52 -12.75 19.90
N PHE A 103 2.63 -12.84 19.18
CA PHE A 103 3.67 -13.85 19.42
C PHE A 103 4.32 -13.62 20.79
N GLU A 104 4.73 -12.39 21.10
CA GLU A 104 5.22 -11.98 22.41
C GLU A 104 4.23 -12.36 23.51
N GLN A 105 2.95 -12.03 23.34
CA GLN A 105 1.92 -12.32 24.32
C GLN A 105 1.72 -13.83 24.55
N GLN A 106 1.87 -14.69 23.52
CA GLN A 106 1.83 -16.15 23.73
C GLN A 106 3.04 -16.65 24.54
N VAL A 107 4.20 -16.01 24.37
CA VAL A 107 5.41 -16.29 25.16
C VAL A 107 5.26 -15.81 26.60
N GLU A 108 4.81 -14.57 26.81
CA GLU A 108 4.56 -13.98 28.14
C GLU A 108 3.56 -14.82 28.95
N ASN A 109 2.51 -15.34 28.29
CA ASN A 109 1.52 -16.22 28.91
C ASN A 109 2.00 -17.66 29.14
N GLY A 110 3.26 -17.98 28.81
CA GLY A 110 3.85 -19.32 28.97
C GLY A 110 3.30 -20.38 28.02
N ARG A 111 2.54 -20.00 26.98
CA ARG A 111 1.99 -20.94 25.98
C ARG A 111 3.02 -21.33 24.93
N LEU A 112 3.95 -20.43 24.63
CA LEU A 112 5.09 -20.69 23.77
C LEU A 112 6.39 -20.45 24.53
N ASN A 113 7.43 -21.21 24.16
CA ASN A 113 8.76 -21.04 24.75
C ASN A 113 9.43 -19.78 24.16
N SER A 114 10.02 -18.95 25.03
CA SER A 114 10.73 -17.73 24.65
C SER A 114 11.92 -17.96 23.73
N ILE A 115 12.47 -19.17 23.70
CA ILE A 115 13.53 -19.58 22.78
C ILE A 115 13.12 -19.32 21.32
N HIS A 116 11.86 -19.51 20.95
CA HIS A 116 11.42 -19.29 19.57
C HIS A 116 11.41 -17.81 19.19
N LEU A 117 10.91 -16.95 20.08
CA LEU A 117 10.92 -15.50 19.86
C LEU A 117 12.36 -14.97 19.82
N HIS A 118 13.22 -15.47 20.70
CA HIS A 118 14.64 -15.13 20.66
C HIS A 118 15.30 -15.62 19.36
N ALA A 119 15.02 -16.85 18.92
CA ALA A 119 15.53 -17.38 17.67
C ALA A 119 15.04 -16.56 16.46
N TRP A 120 13.78 -16.13 16.46
CA TRP A 120 13.23 -15.23 15.44
C TRP A 120 14.07 -13.95 15.32
N TYR A 121 14.38 -13.27 16.42
CA TYR A 121 15.16 -12.03 16.33
C TYR A 121 16.64 -12.21 15.99
N ASN A 122 17.20 -13.41 16.14
CA ASN A 122 18.64 -13.64 16.00
C ASN A 122 19.03 -14.47 14.78
N LYS A 123 18.07 -15.12 14.11
CA LYS A 123 18.35 -15.84 12.87
C LYS A 123 18.59 -14.86 11.72
N PRO A 124 19.34 -15.25 10.68
CA PRO A 124 19.55 -14.38 9.52
C PRO A 124 18.23 -14.12 8.79
N HIS A 125 17.93 -12.84 8.53
CA HIS A 125 16.80 -12.41 7.72
C HIS A 125 17.26 -11.56 6.55
N LYS A 126 16.47 -11.56 5.47
CA LYS A 126 16.70 -10.66 4.32
C LYS A 126 16.47 -9.19 4.69
N PHE A 127 15.53 -8.95 5.58
CA PHE A 127 15.08 -7.62 6.01
C PHE A 127 15.18 -7.50 7.52
N ASN A 128 15.17 -6.28 8.04
CA ASN A 128 15.15 -6.06 9.48
C ASN A 128 13.79 -6.49 10.06
N VAL A 129 13.84 -7.31 11.11
CA VAL A 129 12.66 -7.90 11.77
C VAL A 129 12.30 -7.22 13.10
N LYS A 130 13.04 -6.19 13.51
CA LYS A 130 12.72 -5.44 14.71
C LYS A 130 11.54 -4.52 14.42
N SER A 131 10.49 -4.58 15.24
CA SER A 131 9.28 -3.81 14.98
C SER A 131 9.48 -2.30 14.90
N ASP A 132 10.38 -1.71 15.69
CA ASP A 132 10.69 -0.28 15.58
C ASP A 132 11.26 0.05 14.19
N ASP A 133 12.14 -0.80 13.67
CA ASP A 133 12.74 -0.63 12.35
C ASP A 133 11.73 -0.90 11.23
N VAL A 134 10.85 -1.90 11.39
CA VAL A 134 9.77 -2.19 10.43
C VAL A 134 8.73 -1.06 10.40
N PHE A 135 8.39 -0.52 11.57
CA PHE A 135 7.51 0.64 11.70
C PHE A 135 8.12 1.86 11.03
N GLN A 136 9.38 2.18 11.35
CA GLN A 136 10.07 3.32 10.75
C GLN A 136 10.17 3.17 9.23
N PHE A 137 10.54 1.97 8.75
CA PHE A 137 10.57 1.66 7.31
C PHE A 137 9.21 1.91 6.64
N ALA A 138 8.11 1.41 7.24
CA ALA A 138 6.78 1.63 6.70
C ALA A 138 6.39 3.10 6.72
N TYR A 139 6.66 3.80 7.83
CA TYR A 139 6.35 5.22 8.02
C TYR A 139 7.05 6.09 6.97
N ASP A 140 8.35 5.88 6.76
CA ASP A 140 9.14 6.66 5.80
C ASP A 140 8.66 6.45 4.36
N ASN A 141 8.41 5.20 3.97
CA ASN A 141 7.92 4.90 2.62
C ASN A 141 6.49 5.39 2.40
N LEU A 142 5.64 5.33 3.42
CA LEU A 142 4.28 5.88 3.35
C LEU A 142 4.32 7.41 3.18
N GLY A 143 5.14 8.12 3.97
CA GLY A 143 5.26 9.58 3.83
C GLY A 143 5.72 9.98 2.43
N GLN A 144 6.72 9.28 1.87
CA GLN A 144 7.15 9.54 0.50
C GLN A 144 6.09 9.22 -0.56
N LEU A 145 5.24 8.22 -0.32
CA LEU A 145 4.15 7.85 -1.22
C LEU A 145 2.99 8.86 -1.13
N GLU A 146 2.69 9.37 0.05
CA GLU A 146 1.68 10.43 0.27
C GLU A 146 2.08 11.71 -0.45
N GLU A 147 3.34 12.14 -0.33
CA GLU A 147 3.86 13.30 -1.08
C GLU A 147 3.71 13.13 -2.60
N LEU A 148 3.94 11.92 -3.10
CA LEU A 148 3.78 11.57 -4.51
C LEU A 148 2.30 11.62 -4.93
N ILE A 149 1.40 11.06 -4.13
CA ILE A 149 -0.04 11.09 -4.39
C ILE A 149 -0.52 12.54 -4.43
N ASP A 150 -0.13 13.37 -3.47
CA ASP A 150 -0.48 14.80 -3.45
C ASP A 150 -0.03 15.53 -4.72
N ASP A 151 1.17 15.21 -5.23
CA ASP A 151 1.69 15.76 -6.48
C ASP A 151 0.86 15.31 -7.69
N LEU A 152 0.60 14.00 -7.79
CA LEU A 152 -0.24 13.42 -8.83
C LEU A 152 -1.66 14.00 -8.82
N GLU A 153 -2.24 14.25 -7.65
CA GLU A 153 -3.57 14.84 -7.53
C GLU A 153 -3.59 16.30 -8.00
N ARG A 154 -2.55 17.07 -7.67
CA ARG A 154 -2.42 18.46 -8.16
C ARG A 154 -2.38 18.50 -9.68
N GLU A 155 -1.57 17.64 -10.30
CA GLU A 155 -1.48 17.57 -11.76
C GLU A 155 -2.76 16.99 -12.38
N HIS A 156 -3.41 16.01 -11.74
CA HIS A 156 -4.70 15.49 -12.22
C HIS A 156 -5.76 16.60 -12.26
N ARG A 157 -5.90 17.37 -11.18
CA ARG A 157 -6.82 18.51 -11.13
C ARG A 157 -6.50 19.56 -12.19
N ARG A 158 -5.23 19.75 -12.54
CA ARG A 158 -4.82 20.64 -13.64
C ARG A 158 -5.27 20.09 -14.99
N ALA A 159 -4.94 18.84 -15.30
CA ALA A 159 -5.30 18.19 -16.55
C ALA A 159 -6.83 18.13 -16.74
N GLU A 160 -7.59 17.89 -15.67
CA GLU A 160 -9.06 17.94 -15.72
C GLU A 160 -9.56 19.32 -16.11
N ARG A 161 -9.02 20.41 -15.54
CA ARG A 161 -9.44 21.77 -15.93
C ARG A 161 -9.17 22.05 -17.40
N ASP A 162 -8.02 21.61 -17.90
CA ASP A 162 -7.64 21.79 -19.30
C ASP A 162 -8.54 20.98 -20.25
N PHE A 163 -8.91 19.76 -19.84
CA PHE A 163 -9.89 18.93 -20.56
C PHE A 163 -11.31 19.53 -20.58
N HIS A 164 -11.77 20.11 -19.48
CA HIS A 164 -13.08 20.78 -19.46
C HIS A 164 -13.06 22.02 -20.37
N ARG A 165 -11.99 22.81 -20.32
CA ARG A 165 -11.82 23.99 -21.20
C ARG A 165 -11.80 23.60 -22.69
N SER A 166 -11.11 22.52 -23.05
CA SER A 166 -11.05 22.07 -24.45
C SER A 166 -12.43 21.65 -24.97
N LYS A 167 -13.28 21.05 -24.13
CA LYS A 167 -14.70 20.77 -24.45
C LYS A 167 -15.54 22.03 -24.65
N THR A 168 -15.39 23.03 -23.78
CA THR A 168 -16.15 24.29 -23.89
C THR A 168 -15.74 25.11 -25.12
N THR A 169 -14.47 25.02 -25.53
CA THR A 169 -13.95 25.73 -26.71
C THR A 169 -14.44 25.10 -28.02
N TYR A 170 -14.68 23.78 -28.03
CA TYR A 170 -15.16 23.06 -29.22
C TYR A 170 -16.68 23.10 -29.41
N TYR A 171 -17.44 23.46 -28.37
CA TYR A 171 -18.89 23.67 -28.41
C TYR A 171 -19.28 25.04 -27.84
N PRO A 172 -18.99 26.15 -28.55
CA PRO A 172 -19.59 27.43 -28.20
C PRO A 172 -21.06 27.37 -28.63
N GLU A 173 -21.95 27.18 -27.66
CA GLU A 173 -23.39 27.51 -27.74
C GLU A 173 -24.15 27.00 -28.98
N GLN A 174 -24.72 25.79 -28.88
CA GLN A 174 -26.00 25.51 -29.58
C GLN A 174 -27.21 26.10 -28.83
N GLU A 175 -27.00 27.00 -27.88
CA GLU A 175 -28.06 27.80 -27.23
C GLU A 175 -28.33 29.07 -28.05
N GLY A 176 -28.90 28.90 -29.25
CA GLY A 176 -29.07 30.05 -30.14
C GLY A 176 -29.91 29.83 -31.39
N ARG A 177 -30.87 28.90 -31.39
CA ARG A 177 -31.94 28.90 -32.41
C ARG A 177 -33.30 28.70 -31.77
N ARG A 178 -33.86 29.82 -31.30
CA ARG A 178 -35.31 30.01 -31.29
C ARG A 178 -35.75 30.30 -32.73
N LEU A 179 -36.67 29.50 -33.24
CA LEU A 179 -37.71 29.91 -34.19
C LEU A 179 -39.00 29.21 -33.76
#